data_AF-A0A5M9J5C8-F1
#
_entry.id   AF-A0A5M9J5C8-F1
#
_cell.length_a   1.000
_cell.length_b   1.000
_cell.length_c   1.000
_cell.angle_alpha   90.00
_cell.angle_beta   90.00
_cell.angle_gamma   90.00
#
_symmetry.space_group_name_H-M   'P 1'
#
loop_
_entity.id
_entity.type
_entity.pdbx_description
1 polymer ?
#
loop_
_entity_poly.entity_id
_entity_poly.type
_entity_poly.pdbx_seq_one_letter_code
_entity_poly.pdbx_strand_id
1 'polypeptide(L)'
;MAGRLNYQRCSYQCIRPGELWQCNWLEETGTICSLVYDIPNKKISTLLGFSQGHWEHAKEAHGDKRNPADFERWRKLGKIGGPTDRYMLNEQADILEEFRGKGNLQPVDEDVETI
;
A
#
# COMPACT_ATOMS: atom_id res chain seq x y z
N MET A 1 -2.63 -3.84 -8.90
CA MET A 1 -3.35 -5.12 -8.83
C MET A 1 -4.85 -4.86 -8.75
N ALA A 2 -5.53 -4.79 -9.89
CA ALA A 2 -6.97 -4.56 -9.92
C ALA A 2 -7.71 -5.70 -9.21
N GLY A 3 -8.59 -5.36 -8.27
CA GLY A 3 -9.34 -6.34 -7.46
C GLY A 3 -8.78 -6.61 -6.05
N ARG A 4 -7.78 -5.85 -5.58
CA ARG A 4 -7.34 -5.83 -4.18
C ARG A 4 -7.91 -4.61 -3.45
N LEU A 5 -8.58 -4.82 -2.32
CA LEU A 5 -9.12 -3.78 -1.44
C LEU A 5 -8.49 -3.92 -0.04
N ASN A 6 -7.79 -2.89 0.41
CA ASN A 6 -6.99 -2.93 1.63
C ASN A 6 -7.38 -1.77 2.57
N TYR A 7 -7.13 -1.94 3.88
CA TYR A 7 -7.06 -0.88 4.88
C TYR A 7 -5.73 -1.03 5.63
N GLN A 8 -5.10 0.07 6.01
CA GLN A 8 -3.73 -0.01 6.51
C GLN A 8 -3.40 1.09 7.51
N ARG A 9 -2.65 0.72 8.54
CA ARG A 9 -1.97 1.68 9.39
C ARG A 9 -0.73 2.19 8.65
N CYS A 10 -0.69 3.49 8.40
CA CYS A 10 0.40 4.15 7.70
C CYS A 10 1.06 5.20 8.60
N SER A 11 2.32 5.52 8.31
CA SER A 11 3.02 6.68 8.86
C SER A 11 3.07 7.80 7.83
N TYR A 12 2.94 9.04 8.31
CA TYR A 12 2.97 10.23 7.47
C TYR A 12 4.07 11.17 7.95
N GLN A 13 4.78 11.77 7.00
CA GLN A 13 5.79 12.78 7.28
C GLN A 13 5.60 13.98 6.35
N CYS A 14 5.51 15.17 6.93
CA CYS A 14 5.60 16.41 6.16
C CYS A 14 7.06 16.61 5.74
N ILE A 15 7.35 16.58 4.44
CA ILE A 15 8.69 16.84 3.90
C ILE A 15 8.87 18.34 3.69
N ARG A 16 7.87 18.98 3.06
CA ARG A 16 7.83 20.42 2.81
C ARG A 16 6.40 20.92 3.02
N PRO A 17 6.16 21.80 4.01
CA PRO A 17 4.81 22.28 4.33
C PRO A 17 4.08 22.82 3.10
N GLY A 18 2.84 22.38 2.92
CA GLY A 18 1.99 22.80 1.79
C GLY A 18 2.34 22.18 0.44
N GLU A 19 3.45 21.44 0.32
CA GLU A 19 3.95 20.98 -0.98
C GLU A 19 4.20 19.48 -1.06
N LEU A 20 4.96 18.91 -0.12
CA LEU A 20 5.43 17.53 -0.18
C LEU A 20 5.08 16.77 1.10
N TRP A 21 4.41 15.65 0.92
CA TRP A 21 4.08 14.71 2.00
C TRP A 21 4.56 13.31 1.65
N GLN A 22 5.05 12.59 2.64
CA GLN A 22 5.35 11.17 2.53
C GLN A 22 4.29 10.34 3.27
N CYS A 23 3.91 9.21 2.68
CA CYS A 23 3.12 8.17 3.32
C CYS A 23 3.83 6.83 3.14
N ASN A 24 4.03 6.10 4.23
CA ASN A 24 4.73 4.81 4.22
C ASN A 24 3.97 3.76 5.03
N TRP A 25 4.01 2.50 4.58
CA TRP A 25 3.48 1.37 5.33
C TRP A 25 4.13 0.04 4.94
N LEU A 26 3.93 -0.97 5.79
CA LEU A 26 4.24 -2.37 5.52
C LEU A 26 2.94 -3.15 5.43
N GLU A 27 2.76 -3.93 4.37
CA GLU A 27 1.63 -4.85 4.20
C GLU A 27 1.97 -6.26 4.70
N GLU A 28 0.94 -7.07 4.92
CA GLU A 28 1.06 -8.44 5.48
C GLU A 28 1.53 -9.46 4.47
N THR A 29 1.45 -9.11 3.20
CA THR A 29 2.19 -9.79 2.15
C THR A 29 3.70 -9.58 2.29
N GLY A 30 4.15 -8.75 3.23
CA GLY A 30 5.53 -8.33 3.40
C GLY A 30 5.94 -7.18 2.48
N THR A 31 5.03 -6.58 1.70
CA THR A 31 5.35 -5.50 0.75
C THR A 31 5.60 -4.18 1.46
N ILE A 32 6.69 -3.52 1.12
CA ILE A 32 6.99 -2.17 1.62
C ILE A 32 6.43 -1.16 0.63
N CYS A 33 5.62 -0.23 1.12
CA CYS A 33 5.06 0.85 0.32
C CYS A 33 5.60 2.18 0.84
N SER A 34 6.25 2.94 -0.03
CA SER A 34 6.63 4.33 0.22
C SER A 34 6.14 5.18 -0.94
N LEU A 35 5.43 6.27 -0.64
CA LEU A 35 5.02 7.24 -1.64
C LEU A 35 5.23 8.68 -1.17
N VAL A 36 5.53 9.54 -2.13
CA VAL A 36 5.60 10.99 -1.97
C VAL A 36 4.46 11.60 -2.78
N TYR A 37 3.62 12.37 -2.11
CA TYR A 37 2.61 13.22 -2.72
C TYR A 37 3.20 14.61 -2.99
N ASP A 38 3.36 14.92 -4.26
CA ASP A 38 3.77 16.22 -4.78
C ASP A 38 2.54 17.02 -5.19
N ILE A 39 2.10 17.90 -4.29
CA ILE A 39 0.88 18.70 -4.46
C ILE A 39 1.05 19.71 -5.61
N PRO A 40 2.13 20.52 -5.70
CA PRO A 40 2.28 21.50 -6.77
C PRO A 40 2.33 20.87 -8.17
N ASN A 41 3.01 19.73 -8.32
CA ASN A 41 3.18 19.09 -9.61
C ASN A 41 2.10 18.06 -9.95
N LYS A 42 1.14 17.82 -9.04
CA LYS A 42 0.09 16.79 -9.18
C LYS A 42 0.68 15.42 -9.52
N LYS A 43 1.68 15.00 -8.74
CA LYS A 43 2.37 13.71 -8.94
C LYS A 43 2.42 12.88 -7.67
N ILE A 44 2.38 11.57 -7.85
CA ILE A 44 2.80 10.58 -6.86
C ILE A 44 4.10 9.96 -7.34
N SER A 45 5.11 9.92 -6.47
CA SER A 45 6.34 9.15 -6.70
C SER A 45 6.39 8.01 -5.70
N THR A 46 6.74 6.80 -6.14
CA THR A 46 6.74 5.62 -5.28
C THR A 46 8.08 4.89 -5.28
N LEU A 47 8.36 4.25 -4.14
CA LEU A 47 9.17 3.06 -4.08
C LEU A 47 8.30 1.95 -3.46
N LEU A 48 8.01 0.93 -4.26
CA LEU A 48 7.35 -0.28 -3.79
C LEU A 48 8.35 -1.42 -3.75
N GLY A 49 8.54 -2.03 -2.59
CA GLY A 49 9.35 -3.23 -2.41
C GLY A 49 8.45 -4.44 -2.25
N PHE A 50 7.99 -5.02 -3.37
CA PHE A 50 7.17 -6.24 -3.35
C PHE A 50 8.00 -7.39 -2.79
N SER A 51 7.45 -8.13 -1.81
CA SER A 51 8.05 -9.40 -1.40
C SER A 51 7.99 -10.41 -2.56
N GLN A 52 8.88 -11.40 -2.54
CA GLN A 52 8.85 -12.49 -3.52
C GLN A 52 7.45 -13.11 -3.63
N GLY A 53 6.84 -13.48 -2.50
CA GLY A 53 5.50 -14.06 -2.49
C GLY A 53 4.45 -13.16 -3.13
N HIS A 54 4.45 -11.86 -2.84
CA HIS A 54 3.50 -10.94 -3.46
C HIS A 54 3.75 -10.82 -4.97
N TRP A 55 5.01 -10.69 -5.39
CA TRP A 55 5.37 -10.49 -6.79
C TRP A 55 5.06 -11.71 -7.66
N GLU A 56 5.49 -12.89 -7.23
CA GLU A 56 5.35 -14.14 -8.00
C GLU A 56 3.92 -14.70 -7.94
N HIS A 57 3.16 -14.39 -6.89
CA HIS A 57 1.80 -14.88 -6.66
C HIS A 57 0.75 -13.75 -6.61
N ALA A 58 0.90 -12.73 -7.45
CA ALA A 58 0.07 -11.51 -7.43
C ALA A 58 -1.46 -11.75 -7.40
N LYS A 59 -1.96 -12.81 -8.06
CA LYS A 59 -3.39 -13.14 -8.06
C LYS A 59 -3.91 -13.53 -6.67
N GLU A 60 -3.08 -14.18 -5.87
CA GLU A 60 -3.43 -14.57 -4.50
C GLU A 60 -3.54 -13.34 -3.58
N ALA A 61 -2.94 -12.23 -3.96
CA ALA A 61 -3.04 -10.96 -3.26
C ALA A 61 -4.31 -10.15 -3.62
N HIS A 62 -5.21 -10.68 -4.47
CA HIS A 62 -6.53 -10.09 -4.71
C HIS A 62 -7.50 -10.39 -3.55
N GLY A 63 -8.64 -9.69 -3.51
CA GLY A 63 -9.68 -9.84 -2.49
C GLY A 63 -9.83 -8.60 -1.61
N ASP A 64 -10.56 -8.75 -0.50
CA ASP A 64 -10.79 -7.69 0.49
C ASP A 64 -10.19 -8.10 1.83
N LYS A 65 -9.32 -7.28 2.41
CA LYS A 65 -8.71 -7.54 3.72
C LYS A 65 -9.73 -7.82 4.83
N ARG A 66 -10.93 -7.25 4.71
CA ARG A 66 -12.03 -7.46 5.67
C ARG A 66 -12.54 -8.90 5.66
N ASN A 67 -12.25 -9.67 4.61
CA ASN A 67 -12.50 -11.09 4.54
C ASN A 67 -11.34 -11.86 5.22
N PRO A 68 -11.59 -12.59 6.33
CA PRO A 68 -10.55 -13.31 7.05
C PRO A 68 -9.76 -14.32 6.19
N ALA A 69 -10.41 -14.93 5.19
CA ALA A 69 -9.75 -15.89 4.31
C ALA A 69 -8.78 -15.22 3.33
N ASP A 70 -9.10 -14.00 2.88
CA ASP A 70 -8.20 -13.20 2.03
C ASP A 70 -7.03 -12.69 2.85
N PHE A 71 -7.31 -12.19 4.06
CA PHE A 71 -6.29 -11.69 4.96
C PHE A 71 -5.25 -12.78 5.34
N GLU A 72 -5.71 -13.96 5.73
CA GLU A 72 -4.81 -15.08 6.06
C GLU A 72 -4.04 -15.58 4.83
N ARG A 73 -4.65 -15.56 3.64
CA ARG A 73 -3.92 -15.87 2.40
C ARG A 73 -2.80 -14.86 2.15
N TRP A 74 -3.03 -13.57 2.36
CA TRP A 74 -2.00 -12.55 2.18
C TRP A 74 -0.84 -12.69 3.16
N ARG A 75 -1.11 -13.05 4.42
CA ARG A 75 -0.07 -13.36 5.41
C ARG A 75 0.84 -14.51 4.98
N LYS A 76 0.30 -15.51 4.28
CA LYS A 76 1.10 -16.62 3.74
C LYS A 76 2.05 -16.15 2.64
N LEU A 77 1.67 -15.17 1.83
CA LEU A 77 2.56 -14.57 0.82
C LEU A 77 3.78 -13.91 1.47
N GLY A 78 3.60 -13.26 2.62
CA GLY A 78 4.71 -12.65 3.36
C GLY A 78 5.73 -13.64 3.93
N LYS A 79 5.45 -14.94 3.89
CA LYS A 79 6.34 -16.02 4.32
C LYS A 79 7.17 -16.63 3.19
N ILE A 80 6.95 -16.20 1.94
CA ILE A 80 7.68 -16.67 0.77
C ILE A 80 8.85 -15.71 0.51
N GLY A 81 10.07 -16.26 0.50
CA GLY A 81 11.31 -15.51 0.36
C GLY A 81 11.79 -14.88 1.68
N GLY A 82 12.85 -14.08 1.59
CA GLY A 82 13.44 -13.32 2.69
C GLY A 82 13.45 -11.80 2.47
N PRO A 83 14.00 -11.02 3.42
CA PRO A 83 14.00 -9.57 3.35
C PRO A 83 14.69 -8.97 2.12
N THR A 84 15.66 -9.69 1.55
CA THR A 84 16.41 -9.31 0.34
C THR A 84 15.74 -9.76 -0.95
N ASP A 85 14.76 -10.66 -0.88
CA ASP A 85 14.08 -11.22 -2.04
C ASP A 85 12.89 -10.33 -2.40
N ARG A 86 13.21 -9.11 -2.84
CA ARG A 86 12.24 -8.08 -3.15
C ARG A 86 12.38 -7.60 -4.59
N TYR A 87 11.24 -7.47 -5.24
CA TYR A 87 11.15 -6.73 -6.49
C TYR A 87 10.91 -5.25 -6.18
N MET A 88 11.88 -4.42 -6.54
CA MET A 88 11.84 -2.97 -6.33
C MET A 88 11.22 -2.30 -7.55
N LEU A 89 10.06 -1.67 -7.37
CA LEU A 89 9.35 -0.93 -8.40
C LEU A 89 9.36 0.56 -8.05
N ASN A 90 9.98 1.35 -8.93
CA ASN A 90 10.11 2.80 -8.79
C ASN A 90 9.37 3.47 -9.93
N GLU A 91 8.17 3.96 -9.65
CA GLU A 91 7.31 4.56 -10.66
C GLU A 91 6.70 5.87 -10.19
N GLN A 92 6.34 6.71 -11.16
CA GLN A 92 5.58 7.94 -10.95
C GLN A 92 4.22 7.84 -11.62
N ALA A 93 3.24 8.54 -11.05
CA ALA A 93 1.91 8.68 -11.62
C ALA A 93 1.44 10.13 -11.56
N ASP A 94 0.66 10.53 -12.55
CA ASP A 94 -0.05 11.81 -12.57
C ASP A 94 -1.35 11.70 -11.77
N ILE A 95 -1.63 12.75 -10.99
CA ILE A 95 -2.87 12.87 -10.23
C ILE A 95 -3.90 13.54 -11.13
N LEU A 96 -4.87 12.74 -11.56
CA LEU A 96 -5.95 13.20 -12.45
C LEU A 96 -7.03 13.96 -11.68
N GLU A 97 -7.35 13.51 -10.47
CA GLU A 97 -8.44 14.06 -9.65
C GLU A 97 -8.04 14.11 -8.18
N GLU A 98 -8.49 15.14 -7.46
CA GLU A 98 -8.32 15.30 -6.02
C GLU A 98 -9.69 15.64 -5.40
N PHE A 99 -10.06 14.91 -4.36
CA PHE A 99 -11.32 15.10 -3.65
C PHE A 99 -11.06 15.25 -2.15
N ARG A 100 -11.97 15.92 -1.44
CA ARG A 100 -11.94 16.03 0.04
C ARG A 100 -13.10 15.26 0.66
N GLY A 101 -12.79 14.52 1.72
CA GLY A 101 -13.76 13.72 2.46
C GLY A 101 -13.55 12.22 2.26
N LYS A 102 -14.42 11.41 2.87
CA LYS A 102 -14.29 9.94 2.86
C LYS A 102 -14.55 9.29 1.50
N GLY A 103 -15.20 9.98 0.57
CA GLY A 103 -15.66 9.40 -0.69
C GLY A 103 -16.44 8.10 -0.48
N ASN A 104 -16.02 7.04 -1.17
CA ASN A 104 -16.60 5.69 -1.08
C ASN A 104 -15.84 4.77 -0.11
N LEU A 105 -14.94 5.30 0.72
CA LEU A 105 -14.20 4.49 1.68
C LEU A 105 -15.14 3.90 2.73
N GLN A 106 -15.00 2.60 2.96
CA GLN A 106 -15.69 1.90 4.04
C GLN A 106 -15.01 2.23 5.38
N PRO A 107 -15.78 2.43 6.47
CA PRO A 107 -15.21 2.64 7.79
C PRO A 107 -14.39 1.42 8.23
N VAL A 108 -13.48 1.67 9.15
CA VAL A 108 -12.65 0.66 9.80
C VAL A 108 -12.41 1.12 11.23
N ASP A 109 -12.48 0.19 12.19
CA ASP A 109 -12.21 0.51 13.60
C ASP A 109 -10.71 0.80 13.79
N GLU A 110 -10.36 1.66 14.74
CA GLU A 110 -8.95 2.09 14.93
C GLU A 110 -8.05 0.95 15.44
N ASP A 111 -8.63 -0.07 16.06
CA ASP A 111 -7.97 -1.20 16.70
C ASP A 111 -7.90 -2.45 15.80
N VAL A 112 -8.40 -2.37 14.55
CA VAL A 112 -8.27 -3.51 13.64
C VAL A 112 -6.80 -3.83 13.36
N GLU A 113 -6.53 -5.13 13.24
CA GLU A 113 -5.20 -5.61 12.92
C GLU A 113 -4.83 -5.26 11.47
N THR A 114 -3.63 -4.74 11.28
CA THR A 114 -3.10 -4.37 9.96
C THR A 114 -1.78 -5.04 9.59
N ILE A 115 -1.19 -5.85 10.50
CA ILE A 115 -0.03 -6.72 10.30
C ILE A 115 -0.24 -7.98 11.12
#